data_AF-A0A925XLG7-F1
#
_entry.id   AF-A0A925XLG7-F1
#
_cell.length_a   1.000
_cell.length_b   1.000
_cell.length_c   1.000
_cell.angle_alpha   90.00
_cell.angle_beta   90.00
_cell.angle_gamma   90.00
#
_symmetry.space_group_name_H-M   'P 1'
#
loop_
_entity.id
_entity.type
_entity.pdbx_description
1 polymer ?
#
loop_
_entity_poly.entity_id
_entity_poly.type
_entity_poly.pdbx_seq_one_letter_code
_entity_poly.pdbx_strand_id
1 'polypeptide(L)'
;MNRVATGLELHAIATGSMQRWAEHPKVNSDQLRSAIAQVKADLALYESESNALKAEYLMLRNTLALPDFGGIVGLIENLAGDIRPAWMRSRISLMICEPELFVRLSRHVLANQIRDIDKPLPNRPKLVGIGTVMLFDTDPTVTRALGELDANQIGKELQKSVLSRELLSATKSFDNAFLRFRARQAALEVLLAAQAYRREKGEFPESLDDLVPQYFDSVPLDPCDRNGGRLLYRRDSTTNAVVWSVGDDGADHQGDVDSSASNRPADVGFLLK
;
A
#
# COMPACT_ATOMS: atom_id res chain seq x y z
N MET A 1 -0.18 -8.81 15.96
CA MET A 1 0.21 -9.04 14.55
C MET A 1 -0.88 -8.44 13.67
N ASN A 2 -0.55 -7.40 12.91
CA ASN A 2 -1.50 -6.66 12.06
C ASN A 2 -2.03 -7.56 10.94
N ARG A 3 -3.33 -7.88 10.99
CA ARG A 3 -4.00 -8.71 9.97
C ARG A 3 -3.90 -8.11 8.57
N VAL A 4 -3.81 -6.78 8.45
CA VAL A 4 -3.63 -6.07 7.17
C VAL A 4 -2.22 -6.30 6.62
N ALA A 5 -1.18 -6.21 7.45
CA ALA A 5 0.20 -6.45 7.04
C ALA A 5 0.45 -7.93 6.66
N THR A 6 -0.13 -8.86 7.42
CA THR A 6 -0.06 -10.30 7.10
C THR A 6 -0.78 -10.62 5.78
N GLY A 7 -1.89 -9.95 5.48
CA GLY A 7 -2.59 -10.09 4.20
C GLY A 7 -1.74 -9.64 3.01
N LEU A 8 -1.03 -8.50 3.12
CA LEU A 8 -0.22 -7.95 2.04
C LEU A 8 1.00 -8.82 1.68
N GLU A 9 1.66 -9.41 2.69
CA GLU A 9 2.78 -10.33 2.45
C GLU A 9 2.31 -11.67 1.87
N LEU A 10 1.24 -12.25 2.41
CA LEU A 10 0.63 -13.46 1.85
C LEU A 10 0.22 -13.25 0.39
N HIS A 11 -0.28 -12.05 0.09
CA HIS A 11 -0.66 -11.66 -1.24
C HIS A 11 0.56 -11.56 -2.17
N ALA A 12 1.68 -10.97 -1.75
CA ALA A 12 2.92 -10.96 -2.53
C ALA A 12 3.44 -12.37 -2.85
N ILE A 13 3.35 -13.29 -1.88
CA ILE A 13 3.70 -14.71 -2.09
C ILE A 13 2.74 -15.37 -3.10
N ALA A 14 1.45 -15.08 -2.99
CA ALA A 14 0.44 -15.58 -3.92
C ALA A 14 0.70 -15.07 -5.35
N THR A 15 0.99 -13.78 -5.53
CA THR A 15 1.26 -13.21 -6.85
C THR A 15 2.49 -13.83 -7.52
N GLY A 16 3.57 -14.07 -6.77
CA GLY A 16 4.76 -14.76 -7.31
C GLY A 16 4.52 -16.24 -7.63
N SER A 17 3.53 -16.87 -6.99
CA SER A 17 3.10 -18.23 -7.31
C SER A 17 2.19 -18.27 -8.55
N MET A 18 1.31 -17.27 -8.69
CA MET A 18 0.46 -17.09 -9.87
C MET A 18 1.28 -16.80 -11.14
N GLN A 19 2.33 -15.99 -11.04
CA GLN A 19 3.28 -15.79 -12.14
C GLN A 19 3.86 -17.14 -12.62
N ARG A 20 4.46 -17.92 -11.71
CA ARG A 20 5.05 -19.22 -12.05
C ARG A 20 4.03 -20.20 -12.62
N TRP A 21 2.80 -20.16 -12.13
CA TRP A 21 1.70 -20.95 -12.67
C TRP A 21 1.34 -20.51 -14.10
N ALA A 22 1.20 -19.20 -14.35
CA ALA A 22 0.85 -18.66 -15.66
C ALA A 22 1.92 -18.90 -16.74
N GLU A 23 3.20 -18.91 -16.36
CA GLU A 23 4.33 -19.24 -17.23
C GLU A 23 4.35 -20.73 -17.62
N HIS A 24 3.68 -21.60 -16.85
CA HIS A 24 3.77 -23.04 -17.04
C HIS A 24 3.21 -23.49 -18.42
N PRO A 25 3.91 -24.35 -19.20
CA PRO A 25 3.50 -24.71 -20.55
C PRO A 25 2.15 -25.44 -20.66
N LYS A 26 1.71 -26.10 -19.58
CA LYS A 26 0.41 -26.81 -19.53
C LYS A 26 -0.78 -25.88 -19.32
N VAL A 27 -0.57 -24.62 -18.97
CA VAL A 27 -1.66 -23.66 -18.75
C VAL A 27 -2.11 -23.10 -20.10
N ASN A 28 -3.40 -23.21 -20.37
CA ASN A 28 -4.03 -22.76 -21.61
C ASN A 28 -4.62 -21.33 -21.46
N SER A 29 -5.00 -20.72 -22.59
CA SER A 29 -5.54 -19.36 -22.61
C SER A 29 -6.87 -19.23 -21.85
N ASP A 30 -7.74 -20.24 -21.88
CA ASP A 30 -9.02 -20.22 -21.16
C ASP A 30 -8.84 -20.19 -19.64
N GLN A 31 -7.88 -20.95 -19.11
CA GLN A 31 -7.51 -20.92 -17.68
C GLN A 31 -6.97 -19.55 -17.28
N LEU A 32 -6.15 -18.92 -18.12
CA LEU A 32 -5.63 -17.58 -17.86
C LEU A 32 -6.75 -16.53 -17.86
N ARG A 33 -7.68 -16.60 -18.81
CA ARG A 33 -8.86 -15.72 -18.85
C ARG A 33 -9.75 -15.90 -17.62
N SER A 34 -9.98 -17.15 -17.19
CA SER A 34 -10.71 -17.43 -15.96
C SER A 34 -9.99 -16.88 -14.73
N ALA A 35 -8.65 -16.95 -14.69
CA ALA A 35 -7.86 -16.39 -13.60
C ALA A 35 -7.95 -14.85 -13.56
N ILE A 36 -7.91 -14.18 -14.71
CA ILE A 36 -8.13 -12.71 -14.77
C ILE A 36 -9.49 -12.35 -14.17
N ALA A 37 -10.55 -13.07 -14.56
CA ALA A 37 -11.90 -12.82 -14.03
C ALA A 37 -11.96 -13.05 -12.51
N GLN A 38 -11.31 -14.10 -12.00
CA GLN A 38 -11.27 -14.39 -10.57
C GLN A 38 -10.50 -13.32 -9.78
N VAL A 39 -9.32 -12.90 -10.28
CA VAL A 39 -8.53 -11.84 -9.65
C VAL A 39 -9.34 -10.55 -9.55
N LYS A 40 -10.03 -10.15 -10.63
CA LYS A 40 -10.91 -8.97 -10.62
C LYS A 40 -12.07 -9.11 -9.63
N ALA A 41 -12.68 -10.30 -9.55
CA ALA A 41 -13.76 -10.56 -8.60
C ALA A 41 -13.27 -10.50 -7.14
N ASP A 42 -12.11 -11.07 -6.84
CA ASP A 42 -11.51 -11.04 -5.51
C ASP A 42 -11.13 -9.60 -5.10
N LEU A 43 -10.62 -8.80 -6.04
CA LEU A 43 -10.32 -7.39 -5.80
C LEU A 43 -11.57 -6.55 -5.52
N ALA A 44 -12.69 -6.87 -6.15
CA ALA A 44 -13.95 -6.18 -5.89
C ALA A 44 -14.50 -6.43 -4.47
N LEU A 45 -14.04 -7.49 -3.78
CA LEU A 45 -14.39 -7.76 -2.38
C LEU A 45 -13.55 -6.94 -1.39
N TYR A 46 -12.49 -6.30 -1.85
CA TYR A 46 -11.57 -5.58 -0.98
C TYR A 46 -12.21 -4.28 -0.45
N GLU A 47 -12.14 -4.05 0.86
CA GLU A 47 -12.68 -2.84 1.49
C GLU A 47 -11.83 -1.59 1.18
N SER A 48 -12.42 -0.41 1.39
CA SER A 48 -11.71 0.86 1.21
C SER A 48 -10.55 1.04 2.19
N GLU A 49 -9.52 1.78 1.77
CA GLU A 49 -8.35 2.12 2.61
C GLU A 49 -8.78 2.88 3.86
N SER A 50 -9.77 3.76 3.72
CA SER A 50 -10.35 4.48 4.85
C SER A 50 -11.00 3.56 5.89
N ASN A 51 -11.64 2.46 5.48
CA ASN A 51 -12.24 1.50 6.41
C ASN A 51 -11.18 0.70 7.16
N ALA A 52 -10.12 0.28 6.48
CA ALA A 52 -8.96 -0.34 7.13
C ALA A 52 -8.32 0.60 8.17
N LEU A 53 -8.12 1.89 7.85
CA LEU A 53 -7.63 2.86 8.83
C LEU A 53 -8.56 3.07 10.02
N LYS A 54 -9.88 3.12 9.80
CA LYS A 54 -10.87 3.21 10.89
C LYS A 54 -10.80 1.98 11.80
N ALA A 55 -10.67 0.78 11.22
CA ALA A 55 -10.54 -0.46 11.97
C ALA A 55 -9.26 -0.47 12.83
N GLU A 56 -8.12 -0.09 12.25
CA GLU A 56 -6.85 0.04 12.98
C GLU A 56 -6.93 1.06 14.12
N TYR A 57 -7.57 2.22 13.89
CA TYR A 57 -7.82 3.20 14.95
C TYR A 57 -8.69 2.64 16.08
N LEU A 58 -9.77 1.91 15.76
CA LEU A 58 -10.62 1.28 16.76
C LEU A 58 -9.88 0.21 17.55
N MET A 59 -9.07 -0.61 16.87
CA MET A 59 -8.20 -1.60 17.52
C MET A 59 -7.23 -0.92 18.47
N LEU A 60 -6.53 0.11 18.01
CA LEU A 60 -5.60 0.91 18.82
C LEU A 60 -6.28 1.48 20.05
N ARG A 61 -7.42 2.18 19.87
CA ARG A 61 -8.19 2.80 20.96
C ARG A 61 -8.65 1.76 21.99
N ASN A 62 -9.18 0.63 21.53
CA ASN A 62 -9.66 -0.42 22.43
C ASN A 62 -8.50 -1.09 23.17
N THR A 63 -7.33 -1.23 22.52
CA THR A 63 -6.13 -1.80 23.14
C THR A 63 -5.60 -0.89 24.25
N LEU A 64 -5.57 0.43 24.01
CA LEU A 64 -5.17 1.42 25.02
C LEU A 64 -6.12 1.49 26.22
N ALA A 65 -7.39 1.12 26.02
CA ALA A 65 -8.38 1.08 27.08
C ALA A 65 -8.33 -0.21 27.94
N LEU A 66 -7.48 -1.18 27.60
CA LEU A 66 -7.37 -2.42 28.36
C LEU A 66 -6.73 -2.17 29.74
N PRO A 67 -7.28 -2.73 30.83
CA PRO A 67 -6.74 -2.55 32.18
C PRO A 67 -5.28 -3.03 32.36
N ASP A 68 -4.87 -4.04 31.60
CA ASP A 68 -3.53 -4.63 31.62
C ASP A 68 -2.72 -4.30 30.36
N PHE A 69 -2.96 -3.13 29.75
CA PHE A 69 -2.19 -2.69 28.58
C PHE A 69 -0.67 -2.75 28.83
N GLY A 70 -0.23 -2.35 30.03
CA GLY A 70 1.18 -2.44 30.43
C GLY A 70 1.75 -3.87 30.39
N GLY A 71 0.98 -4.87 30.83
CA GLY A 71 1.39 -6.28 30.80
C GLY A 71 1.44 -6.85 29.39
N ILE A 72 0.44 -6.56 28.54
CA ILE A 72 0.40 -6.99 27.13
C ILE A 72 1.59 -6.42 26.35
N VAL A 73 1.90 -5.16 26.58
CA VAL A 73 3.03 -4.52 25.91
C VAL A 73 4.35 -5.09 26.40
N GLY A 74 4.51 -5.31 27.71
CA GLY A 74 5.69 -5.98 28.26
C GLY A 74 5.93 -7.38 27.67
N LEU A 75 4.86 -8.12 27.37
CA LEU A 75 4.93 -9.41 26.68
C LEU A 75 5.45 -9.27 25.23
N ILE A 76 4.94 -8.31 24.47
CA ILE A 76 5.36 -8.06 23.07
C ILE A 76 6.82 -7.65 23.01
N GLU A 77 7.28 -6.78 23.92
CA GLU A 77 8.68 -6.37 24.00
C GLU A 77 9.63 -7.54 24.31
N ASN A 78 9.22 -8.41 25.23
CA ASN A 78 9.99 -9.60 25.56
C ASN A 78 10.06 -10.58 24.38
N LEU A 79 8.97 -10.72 23.62
CA LEU A 79 8.93 -11.53 22.39
C LEU A 79 9.75 -10.93 21.24
N ALA A 80 9.85 -9.60 21.16
CA ALA A 80 10.66 -8.88 20.17
C ALA A 80 12.17 -8.89 20.50
N GLY A 81 12.58 -9.48 21.64
CA GLY A 81 13.98 -9.57 22.04
C GLY A 81 14.58 -8.23 22.45
N ASP A 82 13.79 -7.27 22.93
CA ASP A 82 14.28 -5.95 23.32
C ASP A 82 14.93 -6.00 24.71
N ILE A 83 16.28 -6.04 24.75
CA ILE A 83 17.10 -6.24 25.97
C ILE A 83 17.27 -4.93 26.78
N ARG A 84 16.59 -3.84 26.40
CA ARG A 84 16.75 -2.54 27.07
C ARG A 84 16.12 -2.52 28.49
N PRO A 85 16.73 -1.80 29.46
CA PRO A 85 16.18 -1.64 30.82
C PRO A 85 14.78 -1.04 30.81
N ALA A 86 13.90 -1.44 31.74
CA ALA A 86 12.47 -1.04 31.79
C ALA A 86 12.21 0.49 31.74
N TRP A 87 13.10 1.30 32.32
CA TRP A 87 13.03 2.77 32.29
C TRP A 87 13.52 3.38 30.95
N MET A 88 14.28 2.61 30.17
CA MET A 88 14.79 2.93 28.84
C MET A 88 13.85 2.46 27.72
N ARG A 89 12.80 1.69 28.06
CA ARG A 89 11.66 1.34 27.20
C ARG A 89 10.71 2.54 26.98
N SER A 90 11.31 3.71 26.76
CA SER A 90 10.69 5.05 26.90
C SER A 90 9.44 5.28 26.05
N ARG A 91 9.33 4.61 24.89
CA ARG A 91 8.18 4.73 23.98
C ARG A 91 6.87 4.18 24.57
N ILE A 92 6.94 3.28 25.53
CA ILE A 92 5.76 2.59 26.10
C ILE A 92 5.37 3.18 27.45
N SER A 93 6.36 3.50 28.29
CA SER A 93 6.12 4.24 29.54
C SER A 93 5.50 5.62 29.29
N LEU A 94 5.87 6.28 28.18
CA LEU A 94 5.22 7.53 27.77
C LEU A 94 3.74 7.30 27.36
N MET A 95 3.40 6.22 26.64
CA MET A 95 2.01 5.93 26.21
C MET A 95 1.06 5.79 27.40
N ILE A 96 1.55 5.21 28.48
CA ILE A 96 0.81 5.06 29.73
C ILE A 96 0.61 6.42 30.43
N CYS A 97 1.51 7.39 30.23
CA CYS A 97 1.45 8.70 30.86
C CYS A 97 0.57 9.73 30.13
N GLU A 98 0.27 9.56 28.85
CA GLU A 98 -0.54 10.50 28.05
C GLU A 98 -1.58 9.84 27.11
N PRO A 99 -2.37 8.85 27.56
CA PRO A 99 -3.24 8.07 26.66
C PRO A 99 -4.33 8.94 26.00
N GLU A 100 -4.90 9.92 26.70
CA GLU A 100 -5.95 10.78 26.16
C GLU A 100 -5.42 11.71 25.07
N LEU A 101 -4.21 12.27 25.25
CA LEU A 101 -3.60 13.15 24.25
C LEU A 101 -3.30 12.37 22.97
N PHE A 102 -2.70 11.19 23.10
CA PHE A 102 -2.38 10.33 21.97
C PHE A 102 -3.64 9.91 21.20
N VAL A 103 -4.71 9.50 21.88
CA VAL A 103 -5.98 9.10 21.24
C VAL A 103 -6.63 10.29 20.50
N ARG A 104 -6.58 11.50 21.08
CA ARG A 104 -7.11 12.72 20.42
C ARG A 104 -6.31 13.08 19.18
N LEU A 105 -4.98 13.09 19.25
CA LEU A 105 -4.13 13.36 18.09
C LEU A 105 -4.30 12.30 17.00
N SER A 106 -4.36 11.03 17.38
CA SER A 106 -4.64 9.91 16.45
C SER A 106 -5.97 10.09 15.73
N ARG A 107 -6.99 10.62 16.41
CA ARG A 107 -8.29 10.92 15.81
C ARG A 107 -8.20 12.03 14.77
N HIS A 108 -7.45 13.10 15.03
CA HIS A 108 -7.24 14.18 14.05
C HIS A 108 -6.46 13.70 12.83
N VAL A 109 -5.41 12.89 13.04
CA VAL A 109 -4.67 12.26 11.95
C VAL A 109 -5.59 11.37 11.11
N LEU A 110 -6.39 10.51 11.75
CA LEU A 110 -7.36 9.67 11.04
C LEU A 110 -8.36 10.52 10.24
N ALA A 111 -8.95 11.55 10.85
CA ALA A 111 -9.93 12.42 10.19
C ALA A 111 -9.36 13.10 8.94
N ASN A 112 -8.10 13.55 9.00
CA ASN A 112 -7.39 14.09 7.85
C ASN A 112 -7.17 13.03 6.76
N GLN A 113 -6.70 11.84 7.13
CA GLN A 113 -6.38 10.76 6.18
C GLN A 113 -7.60 10.22 5.45
N ILE A 114 -8.67 9.87 6.17
CA ILE A 114 -9.86 9.21 5.59
C ILE A 114 -10.59 10.07 4.56
N ARG A 115 -10.32 11.38 4.53
CA ARG A 115 -10.96 12.31 3.60
C ARG A 115 -10.50 12.12 2.16
N ASP A 116 -9.22 11.83 1.98
CA ASP A 116 -8.57 11.87 0.67
C ASP A 116 -7.83 10.57 0.32
N ILE A 117 -7.58 9.68 1.30
CA ILE A 117 -6.84 8.43 1.06
C ILE A 117 -7.52 7.53 0.02
N ASP A 118 -8.85 7.44 -0.04
CA ASP A 118 -9.52 6.57 -1.02
C ASP A 118 -9.46 7.11 -2.46
N LYS A 119 -9.08 8.38 -2.66
CA LYS A 119 -9.03 8.99 -4.00
C LYS A 119 -7.84 8.44 -4.80
N PRO A 120 -7.91 8.37 -6.14
CA PRO A 120 -6.73 8.12 -6.97
C PRO A 120 -5.63 9.14 -6.69
N LEU A 121 -4.37 8.71 -6.73
CA LEU A 121 -3.20 9.53 -6.40
C LEU A 121 -3.16 10.92 -7.08
N PRO A 122 -3.53 11.07 -8.37
CA PRO A 122 -3.54 12.38 -9.04
C PRO A 122 -4.56 13.37 -8.46
N ASN A 123 -5.62 12.85 -7.84
CA ASN A 123 -6.71 13.64 -7.28
C ASN A 123 -6.53 13.88 -5.77
N ARG A 124 -5.46 13.35 -5.16
CA ARG A 124 -5.16 13.57 -3.75
C ARG A 124 -4.49 14.94 -3.57
N PRO A 125 -4.84 15.69 -2.50
CA PRO A 125 -4.10 16.89 -2.14
C PRO A 125 -2.63 16.58 -1.89
N LYS A 126 -1.76 17.59 -1.99
CA LYS A 126 -0.34 17.42 -1.64
C LYS A 126 -0.22 17.01 -0.17
N LEU A 127 0.74 16.14 0.12
CA LEU A 127 1.08 15.82 1.49
C LEU A 127 1.93 16.94 2.09
N VAL A 128 1.54 17.43 3.26
CA VAL A 128 2.25 18.40 4.09
C VAL A 128 2.52 17.79 5.46
N GLY A 129 3.65 18.12 6.08
CA GLY A 129 4.00 17.54 7.37
C GLY A 129 5.28 18.11 7.96
N ILE A 130 5.38 17.99 9.29
CA ILE A 130 6.61 18.29 10.05
C ILE A 130 7.12 16.95 10.60
N GLY A 131 8.32 16.53 10.16
CA GLY A 131 8.94 15.28 10.61
C GLY A 131 8.43 14.03 9.89
N THR A 132 8.00 13.01 10.65
CA THR A 132 7.67 11.66 10.15
C THR A 132 6.21 11.45 9.77
N VAL A 133 5.31 12.38 10.11
CA VAL A 133 3.87 12.27 9.82
C VAL A 133 3.53 13.13 8.62
N MET A 134 2.98 12.52 7.58
CA MET A 134 2.51 13.17 6.36
C MET A 134 0.98 13.28 6.42
N LEU A 135 0.44 14.49 6.24
CA LEU A 135 -0.99 14.79 6.28
C LEU A 135 -1.41 15.40 4.94
N PHE A 136 -2.66 15.20 4.51
CA PHE A 136 -3.15 15.88 3.32
C PHE A 136 -3.31 17.37 3.58
N ASP A 137 -2.78 18.19 2.67
CA ASP A 137 -2.92 19.64 2.69
C ASP A 137 -4.38 20.00 2.49
N THR A 138 -5.02 20.42 3.58
CA THR A 138 -6.42 20.82 3.55
C THR A 138 -6.52 22.28 3.15
N ASP A 139 -7.28 22.56 2.11
CA ASP A 139 -7.63 23.92 1.71
C ASP A 139 -8.14 24.72 2.95
N PRO A 140 -7.58 25.91 3.22
CA PRO A 140 -7.98 26.73 4.36
C PRO A 140 -9.47 27.08 4.38
N THR A 141 -10.13 27.07 3.22
CA THR A 141 -11.54 27.44 3.03
C THR A 141 -12.54 26.35 3.43
N VAL A 142 -12.08 25.12 3.69
CA VAL A 142 -12.96 24.02 4.08
C VAL A 142 -13.55 24.26 5.46
N THR A 143 -14.87 24.14 5.60
CA THR A 143 -15.56 24.16 6.89
C THR A 143 -15.13 22.97 7.74
N ARG A 144 -14.46 23.25 8.86
CA ARG A 144 -13.99 22.26 9.84
C ARG A 144 -15.00 22.11 10.97
N ALA A 145 -15.05 20.92 11.58
CA ALA A 145 -15.84 20.74 12.80
C ALA A 145 -15.25 21.59 13.94
N LEU A 146 -16.08 21.95 14.93
CA LEU A 146 -15.64 22.72 16.08
C LEU A 146 -14.51 21.98 16.82
N GLY A 147 -13.32 22.58 16.88
CA GLY A 147 -12.13 21.99 17.52
C GLY A 147 -11.30 21.06 16.62
N GLU A 148 -11.62 20.93 15.33
CA GLU A 148 -10.79 20.23 14.36
C GLU A 148 -9.57 21.08 13.95
N LEU A 149 -8.38 20.51 14.12
CA LEU A 149 -7.12 21.15 13.80
C LEU A 149 -6.82 21.05 12.29
N ASP A 150 -6.18 22.07 11.72
CA ASP A 150 -5.63 21.98 10.36
C ASP A 150 -4.37 21.09 10.30
N ALA A 151 -3.92 20.71 9.10
CA ALA A 151 -2.76 19.82 8.93
C ALA A 151 -1.47 20.37 9.58
N ASN A 152 -1.24 21.68 9.54
CA ASN A 152 -0.05 22.31 10.12
C ASN A 152 -0.13 22.33 11.66
N GLN A 153 -1.31 22.61 12.20
CA GLN A 153 -1.60 22.56 13.63
C GLN A 153 -1.45 21.14 14.17
N ILE A 154 -2.03 20.14 13.48
CA ILE A 154 -1.83 18.72 13.82
C ILE A 154 -0.34 18.41 13.84
N GLY A 155 0.40 18.76 12.78
CA GLY A 155 1.84 18.56 12.70
C GLY A 155 2.61 19.20 13.87
N LYS A 156 2.24 20.41 14.26
CA LYS A 156 2.86 21.13 15.39
C LYS A 156 2.55 20.47 16.74
N GLU A 157 1.33 20.02 16.97
CA GLU A 157 0.96 19.30 18.20
C GLU A 157 1.63 17.93 18.29
N LEU A 158 1.74 17.21 17.16
CA LEU A 158 2.46 15.95 17.08
C LEU A 158 3.92 16.09 17.49
N GLN A 159 4.58 17.21 17.17
CA GLN A 159 5.98 17.44 17.56
C GLN A 159 6.18 17.68 19.06
N LYS A 160 5.13 18.06 19.80
CA LYS A 160 5.21 18.22 21.25
C LYS A 160 5.22 16.87 21.98
N SER A 161 4.70 15.82 21.35
CA SER A 161 4.61 14.48 21.92
C SER A 161 5.54 13.52 21.18
N VAL A 162 6.62 13.09 21.85
CA VAL A 162 7.57 12.09 21.31
C VAL A 162 6.81 10.84 20.84
N LEU A 163 5.83 10.37 21.62
CA LEU A 163 4.99 9.22 21.25
C LEU A 163 4.26 9.40 19.93
N SER A 164 3.59 10.54 19.77
CA SER A 164 2.75 10.79 18.62
C SER A 164 3.61 10.87 17.37
N ARG A 165 4.80 11.49 17.47
CA ARG A 165 5.80 11.50 16.40
C ARG A 165 6.28 10.11 16.00
N GLU A 166 6.51 9.23 16.99
CA GLU A 166 7.04 7.89 16.74
C GLU A 166 5.97 6.92 16.22
N LEU A 167 4.78 6.88 16.83
CA LEU A 167 3.73 5.89 16.55
C LEU A 167 2.84 6.27 15.37
N LEU A 168 2.61 7.57 15.12
CA LEU A 168 1.76 8.02 14.01
C LEU A 168 2.52 8.20 12.68
N SER A 169 3.84 7.94 12.68
CA SER A 169 4.68 7.88 11.49
C SER A 169 4.28 6.78 10.49
N ALA A 170 3.53 5.77 10.95
CA ALA A 170 3.15 4.60 10.16
C ALA A 170 2.12 4.89 9.04
N THR A 171 1.49 6.08 9.02
CA THR A 171 0.46 6.43 8.03
C THR A 171 0.98 6.44 6.59
N LYS A 172 2.17 7.01 6.36
CA LYS A 172 2.81 6.98 5.03
C LYS A 172 3.15 5.55 4.60
N SER A 173 3.68 4.76 5.52
CA SER A 173 4.01 3.35 5.26
C SER A 173 2.78 2.53 4.91
N PHE A 174 1.65 2.83 5.55
CA PHE A 174 0.36 2.21 5.25
C PHE A 174 -0.07 2.55 3.81
N ASP A 175 -0.16 3.83 3.44
CA ASP A 175 -0.56 4.25 2.10
C ASP A 175 0.33 3.62 1.01
N ASN A 176 1.65 3.71 1.16
CA ASN A 176 2.60 3.07 0.24
C ASN A 176 2.41 1.55 0.14
N ALA A 177 2.02 0.87 1.22
CA ALA A 177 1.76 -0.56 1.18
C ALA A 177 0.51 -0.89 0.34
N PHE A 178 -0.54 -0.07 0.41
CA PHE A 178 -1.74 -0.23 -0.41
C PHE A 178 -1.50 0.15 -1.87
N LEU A 179 -0.75 1.22 -2.13
CA LEU A 179 -0.35 1.60 -3.50
C LEU A 179 0.44 0.46 -4.17
N ARG A 180 1.44 -0.10 -3.49
CA ARG A 180 2.19 -1.27 -3.98
C ARG A 180 1.31 -2.49 -4.20
N PHE A 181 0.35 -2.74 -3.31
CA PHE A 181 -0.61 -3.83 -3.49
C PHE A 181 -1.43 -3.64 -4.77
N ARG A 182 -2.04 -2.47 -4.95
CA ARG A 182 -2.82 -2.14 -6.15
C ARG A 182 -1.98 -2.22 -7.41
N ALA A 183 -0.74 -1.72 -7.36
CA ALA A 183 0.20 -1.77 -8.48
C ALA A 183 0.57 -3.20 -8.86
N ARG A 184 0.90 -4.07 -7.88
CA ARG A 184 1.13 -5.50 -8.14
C ARG A 184 -0.10 -6.18 -8.74
N GLN A 185 -1.30 -5.80 -8.30
CA GLN A 185 -2.52 -6.38 -8.82
C GLN A 185 -2.82 -5.98 -10.25
N ALA A 186 -2.70 -4.70 -10.57
CA ALA A 186 -2.82 -4.21 -11.94
C ALA A 186 -1.76 -4.87 -12.86
N ALA A 187 -0.51 -4.99 -12.39
CA ALA A 187 0.55 -5.66 -13.13
C ALA A 187 0.29 -7.17 -13.31
N LEU A 188 -0.32 -7.84 -12.32
CA LEU A 188 -0.68 -9.26 -12.41
C LEU A 188 -1.77 -9.49 -13.45
N GLU A 189 -2.80 -8.65 -13.49
CA GLU A 189 -3.84 -8.74 -14.51
C GLU A 189 -3.23 -8.65 -15.92
N VAL A 190 -2.34 -7.68 -16.13
CA VAL A 190 -1.62 -7.52 -17.40
C VAL A 190 -0.74 -8.74 -17.70
N LEU A 191 -0.04 -9.28 -16.70
CA LEU A 191 0.76 -10.50 -16.87
C LEU A 191 -0.08 -11.68 -17.36
N LEU A 192 -1.24 -11.92 -16.74
CA LEU A 192 -2.13 -13.01 -17.14
C LEU A 192 -2.67 -12.80 -18.55
N ALA A 193 -3.06 -11.56 -18.88
CA ALA A 193 -3.55 -11.20 -20.21
C ALA A 193 -2.48 -11.36 -21.29
N ALA A 194 -1.25 -10.91 -21.03
CA ALA A 194 -0.12 -11.05 -21.94
C ALA A 194 0.28 -12.52 -22.14
N GLN A 195 0.24 -13.35 -21.09
CA GLN A 195 0.44 -14.80 -21.25
C GLN A 195 -0.66 -15.43 -22.10
N ALA A 196 -1.92 -15.04 -21.91
CA ALA A 196 -3.03 -15.55 -22.73
C ALA A 196 -2.88 -15.13 -24.20
N TYR A 197 -2.53 -13.86 -24.44
CA TYR A 197 -2.22 -13.34 -25.78
C TYR A 197 -1.12 -14.16 -26.45
N ARG A 198 -0.03 -14.45 -25.74
CA ARG A 198 1.07 -15.27 -26.25
C ARG A 198 0.64 -16.70 -26.57
N ARG A 199 -0.24 -17.33 -25.78
CA ARG A 199 -0.75 -18.67 -26.08
C ARG A 199 -1.58 -18.69 -27.37
N GLU A 200 -2.23 -17.59 -27.71
CA GLU A 200 -3.10 -17.49 -28.88
C GLU A 200 -2.36 -17.03 -30.14
N LYS A 201 -1.38 -16.14 -30.01
CA LYS A 201 -0.66 -15.51 -31.12
C LYS A 201 0.76 -16.04 -31.32
N GLY A 202 1.30 -16.75 -30.33
CA GLY A 202 2.66 -17.29 -30.33
C GLY A 202 3.73 -16.33 -29.81
N GLU A 203 3.41 -15.06 -29.61
CA GLU A 203 4.33 -14.02 -29.14
C GLU A 203 3.66 -13.07 -28.14
N PHE A 204 4.46 -12.40 -27.30
CA PHE A 204 3.96 -11.33 -26.43
C PHE A 204 3.53 -10.09 -27.22
N PRO A 205 2.53 -9.33 -26.72
CA PRO A 205 2.03 -8.14 -27.39
C PRO A 205 3.13 -7.08 -27.57
N GLU A 206 3.08 -6.31 -28.65
CA GLU A 206 4.00 -5.19 -28.89
C GLU A 206 3.77 -4.08 -27.86
N SER A 207 2.50 -3.87 -27.50
CA SER A 207 2.06 -2.82 -26.58
C SER A 207 0.89 -3.28 -25.72
N LEU A 208 0.62 -2.57 -24.63
CA LEU A 208 -0.56 -2.86 -23.80
C LEU A 208 -1.89 -2.63 -24.54
N ASP A 209 -1.89 -1.79 -25.58
CA ASP A 209 -3.09 -1.54 -26.38
C ASP A 209 -3.52 -2.80 -27.18
N ASP A 210 -2.61 -3.74 -27.46
CA ASP A 210 -2.93 -5.01 -28.12
C ASP A 210 -3.77 -5.96 -27.24
N LEU A 211 -3.82 -5.70 -25.92
CA LEU A 211 -4.65 -6.44 -24.97
C LEU A 211 -6.10 -5.92 -24.93
N VAL A 212 -6.38 -4.79 -25.58
CA VAL A 212 -7.70 -4.16 -25.68
C VAL A 212 -8.31 -4.44 -27.06
N PRO A 213 -9.62 -4.74 -27.18
CA PRO A 213 -10.62 -4.88 -26.12
C PRO A 213 -10.75 -6.29 -25.54
N GLN A 214 -9.90 -7.22 -25.98
CA GLN A 214 -10.11 -8.66 -25.73
C GLN A 214 -9.98 -9.06 -24.25
N TYR A 215 -9.03 -8.46 -23.53
CA TYR A 215 -8.76 -8.78 -22.12
C TYR A 215 -9.17 -7.65 -21.17
N PHE A 216 -9.19 -6.42 -21.67
CA PHE A 216 -9.55 -5.23 -20.92
C PHE A 216 -10.38 -4.28 -21.78
N ASP A 217 -11.30 -3.55 -21.13
CA ASP A 217 -12.02 -2.45 -21.78
C ASP A 217 -11.08 -1.27 -22.10
N SER A 218 -10.05 -1.08 -21.28
CA SER A 218 -8.99 -0.09 -21.43
C SER A 218 -7.71 -0.55 -20.74
N VAL A 219 -6.55 -0.05 -21.18
CA VAL A 219 -5.27 -0.34 -20.51
C VAL A 219 -5.34 0.06 -19.02
N PRO A 220 -4.98 -0.83 -18.08
CA PRO A 220 -4.98 -0.51 -16.65
C PRO A 220 -4.10 0.70 -16.31
N LEU A 221 -4.60 1.56 -15.42
CA LEU A 221 -3.86 2.71 -14.88
C LEU A 221 -2.82 2.26 -13.86
N ASP A 222 -1.74 3.03 -13.73
CA ASP A 222 -0.74 2.85 -12.68
C ASP A 222 -1.22 3.54 -11.39
N PRO A 223 -1.51 2.80 -10.30
CA PRO A 223 -1.95 3.37 -9.03
C PRO A 223 -0.88 4.27 -8.37
N CYS A 224 0.39 4.06 -8.69
CA CYS A 224 1.52 4.79 -8.13
C CYS A 224 1.90 6.03 -8.94
N ASP A 225 1.38 6.19 -10.16
CA ASP A 225 1.67 7.39 -10.96
C ASP A 225 0.85 8.58 -10.49
N ARG A 226 1.54 9.63 -10.05
CA ARG A 226 0.93 10.90 -9.61
C ARG A 226 0.25 11.66 -10.74
N ASN A 227 0.61 11.38 -12.00
CA ASN A 227 -0.02 11.99 -13.16
C ASN A 227 -1.21 11.16 -13.69
N GLY A 228 -1.45 9.98 -13.14
CA GLY A 228 -2.57 9.10 -13.54
C GLY A 228 -2.33 8.38 -14.85
N GLY A 229 -1.06 8.09 -15.17
CA GLY A 229 -0.66 7.33 -16.34
C GLY A 229 -1.08 5.86 -16.30
N ARG A 230 -0.78 5.17 -17.39
CA ARG A 230 -1.00 3.74 -17.57
C ARG A 230 0.19 2.97 -16.99
N LEU A 231 0.00 1.68 -16.71
CA LEU A 231 1.14 0.79 -16.46
C LEU A 231 2.14 0.85 -17.61
N LEU A 232 3.42 0.67 -17.25
CA LEU A 232 4.51 0.65 -18.21
C LEU A 232 4.76 -0.79 -18.66
N TYR A 233 5.14 -0.92 -19.93
CA TYR A 233 5.38 -2.21 -20.56
C TYR A 233 6.50 -2.09 -21.59
N ARG A 234 7.33 -3.12 -21.64
CA ARG A 234 8.39 -3.26 -22.63
C ARG A 234 8.47 -4.71 -23.03
N ARG A 235 8.40 -4.95 -24.34
CA ARG A 235 8.70 -6.26 -24.90
C ARG A 235 10.19 -6.33 -25.26
N ASP A 236 10.92 -7.24 -24.61
CA ASP A 236 12.34 -7.45 -24.86
C ASP A 236 12.57 -8.47 -25.99
N SER A 237 11.68 -9.46 -26.13
CA SER A 237 11.65 -10.42 -27.25
C SER A 237 10.25 -11.00 -27.47
N THR A 238 10.07 -11.86 -28.48
CA THR A 238 8.80 -12.59 -28.70
C THR A 238 8.40 -13.48 -27.51
N THR A 239 9.35 -13.84 -26.65
CA THR A 239 9.16 -14.71 -25.48
C THR A 239 9.46 -14.03 -24.15
N ASN A 240 9.88 -12.77 -24.14
CA ASN A 240 10.19 -12.05 -22.91
C ASN A 240 9.62 -10.63 -22.95
N ALA A 241 9.00 -10.22 -21.86
CA ALA A 241 8.55 -8.85 -21.68
C ALA A 241 8.61 -8.48 -20.20
N VAL A 242 8.40 -7.21 -19.89
CA VAL A 242 8.27 -6.72 -18.52
C VAL A 242 7.10 -5.76 -18.45
N VAL A 243 6.31 -5.89 -17.38
CA VAL A 243 5.25 -4.95 -17.02
C VAL A 243 5.54 -4.42 -15.63
N TRP A 244 5.44 -3.10 -15.44
CA TRP A 244 5.74 -2.48 -14.17
C TRP A 244 4.95 -1.19 -13.92
N SER A 245 4.92 -0.84 -12.64
CA SER A 245 4.50 0.43 -12.08
C SER A 245 5.73 1.15 -11.54
N VAL A 246 5.71 2.48 -11.56
CA VAL A 246 6.81 3.35 -11.07
C VAL A 246 7.05 3.24 -9.55
N GLY A 247 6.20 2.51 -8.82
CA GLY A 247 6.43 2.21 -7.41
C GLY A 247 6.35 3.42 -6.46
N ASP A 248 6.89 3.25 -5.25
CA ASP A 248 6.67 4.16 -4.12
C ASP A 248 7.30 5.55 -4.26
N ASP A 249 8.40 5.65 -5.00
CA ASP A 249 9.10 6.92 -5.20
C ASP A 249 8.57 7.69 -6.41
N GLY A 250 7.76 7.04 -7.24
CA GLY A 250 7.14 7.62 -8.43
C GLY A 250 8.11 7.86 -9.57
N ALA A 251 9.29 7.24 -9.54
CA ALA A 251 10.29 7.32 -10.60
C ALA A 251 10.31 6.02 -11.40
N ASP A 252 10.41 6.13 -12.72
CA ASP A 252 10.57 4.96 -13.59
C ASP A 252 12.03 4.46 -13.54
N HIS A 253 12.24 3.25 -13.05
CA HIS A 253 13.54 2.57 -13.05
C HIS A 253 13.71 1.64 -14.25
N GLN A 254 12.98 1.89 -15.33
CA GLN A 254 13.04 1.15 -16.59
C GLN A 254 12.71 -0.33 -16.43
N GLY A 255 11.80 -0.68 -15.51
CA GLY A 255 11.35 -2.05 -15.29
C GLY A 255 12.32 -2.88 -14.46
N ASP A 256 13.10 -2.25 -13.58
CA ASP A 256 13.90 -2.95 -12.58
C ASP A 256 13.00 -3.48 -11.47
N VAL A 257 12.41 -4.66 -11.71
CA VAL A 257 11.47 -5.33 -10.80
C VAL A 257 12.16 -6.31 -9.84
N ASP A 258 13.49 -6.42 -9.88
CA ASP A 258 14.24 -7.36 -9.05
C ASP A 258 14.60 -6.75 -7.68
N SER A 259 13.66 -6.88 -6.74
CA SER A 259 13.85 -6.43 -5.35
C SER A 259 14.96 -7.14 -4.57
N SER A 260 15.51 -8.25 -5.09
CA SER A 260 16.49 -9.08 -4.38
C SER A 260 17.93 -8.58 -4.50
N ALA A 261 18.21 -7.72 -5.48
CA ALA A 261 19.57 -7.42 -5.91
C ALA A 261 20.19 -6.15 -5.30
N SER A 262 19.42 -5.22 -4.72
CA SER A 262 20.02 -3.99 -4.15
C SER A 262 19.13 -3.21 -3.18
N ASN A 263 19.75 -2.39 -2.32
CA ASN A 263 19.10 -1.40 -1.46
C ASN A 263 18.59 -0.16 -2.26
N ARG A 264 18.18 -0.37 -3.51
CA ARG A 264 17.67 0.67 -4.41
C ARG A 264 16.15 0.62 -4.47
N PRO A 265 15.47 1.76 -4.70
CA PRO A 265 14.06 1.72 -5.08
C PRO A 265 13.92 0.86 -6.34
N ALA A 266 13.01 -0.09 -6.29
CA ALA A 266 12.70 -1.00 -7.39
C ALA A 266 11.26 -0.74 -7.85
N ASP A 267 11.05 -0.88 -9.15
CA ASP A 267 9.74 -0.80 -9.76
C ASP A 267 8.87 -1.97 -9.30
N VAL A 268 7.56 -1.78 -9.35
CA VAL A 268 6.60 -2.80 -8.89
C VAL A 268 6.01 -3.50 -10.10
N GLY A 269 6.40 -4.75 -10.34
CA GLY A 269 5.96 -5.44 -11.55
C GLY A 269 6.42 -6.88 -11.66
N PHE A 270 6.38 -7.39 -12.89
CA PHE A 270 6.74 -8.76 -13.21
C PHE A 270 7.53 -8.85 -14.51
N LEU A 271 8.50 -9.77 -14.53
CA LEU A 271 9.13 -10.25 -15.75
C LEU A 271 8.26 -11.37 -16.34
N LEU A 272 7.93 -11.27 -17.62
CA LEU A 272 7.16 -12.26 -18.36
C LEU A 272 8.11 -13.13 -19.17
N LYS A 273 7.96 -14.46 -19.07
CA LYS A 273 8.77 -15.47 -19.77
C LYS A 273 7.92 -16.56 -20.41
#